data_AF-A0A7W4EJ67-F1
#
_entry.id   AF-A0A7W4EJ67-F1
#
_cell.length_a   1.000
_cell.length_b   1.000
_cell.length_c   1.000
_cell.angle_alpha   90.00
_cell.angle_beta   90.00
_cell.angle_gamma   90.00
#
_symmetry.space_group_name_H-M   'P 1'
#
loop_
_entity.id
_entity.type
_entity.pdbx_description
1 polymer ?
#
loop_
_entity_poly.entity_id
_entity_poly.type
_entity_poly.pdbx_seq_one_letter_code
_entity_poly.pdbx_strand_id
1 'polypeptide(L)'
;MADTNSKLPFLEIIEWVEPDPNLLMWKVPDQDKEIKNGAKLIVRESQTALFLNEGVAADVFPAGTHELSTKNIPILSKLKGWKYGFESPFKADVYYFSTKQFVNLKWGTPAPVLMRDPQFGQVRVRAFGSYNVRITDVAKFFKEYAGTYPMLTVFELENQLRDFIAPKFGEVLSNAGLSVLDLAGNMTALSEKIRPLIEPYFADFGVEVTQFMVSSATLPEEVTEFYDKVTNMNMIGDMERFQKFNTAIAIGNDRSNISSGIQEGMAMGA
;
A
#
# COMPACT_ATOMS: atom_id res chain seq x y z
N MET A 1 42.67 41.57 33.73
CA MET A 1 42.20 41.40 32.34
C MET A 1 41.24 40.23 32.34
N ALA A 2 39.96 40.54 32.38
CA ALA A 2 38.91 39.56 32.18
C ALA A 2 38.53 39.65 30.70
N ASP A 3 38.78 38.58 29.94
CA ASP A 3 38.04 38.34 28.71
C ASP A 3 37.39 36.96 28.80
N THR A 4 36.09 37.08 28.99
CA THR A 4 35.01 36.12 29.11
C THR A 4 34.96 35.23 27.87
N ASN A 5 35.60 34.07 27.93
CA ASN A 5 35.26 32.98 27.01
C ASN A 5 34.02 32.28 27.58
N SER A 6 32.86 32.95 27.47
CA SER A 6 31.56 32.35 27.72
C SER A 6 31.37 31.26 26.66
N LYS A 7 31.66 30.01 27.04
CA LYS A 7 31.16 28.83 26.33
C LYS A 7 29.64 28.89 26.37
N LEU A 8 29.04 29.54 25.39
CA LEU A 8 27.63 29.32 25.08
C LEU A 8 27.49 27.81 24.85
N PRO A 9 26.62 27.09 25.58
CA PRO A 9 26.40 25.68 25.31
C PRO A 9 25.95 25.58 23.85
N PHE A 10 26.68 24.84 23.03
CA PHE A 10 26.30 24.60 21.63
C PHE A 10 24.90 23.97 21.64
N LEU A 11 23.91 24.77 21.26
CA LEU A 11 22.53 24.35 21.12
C LEU A 11 22.47 23.27 20.04
N GLU A 12 22.18 22.04 20.45
CA GLU A 12 21.98 20.93 19.53
C GLU A 12 20.62 21.07 18.86
N ILE A 13 20.60 20.96 17.53
CA ILE A 13 19.38 20.99 16.72
C ILE A 13 19.23 19.63 16.09
N ILE A 14 18.13 18.96 16.42
CA ILE A 14 17.72 17.69 15.85
C ILE A 14 16.61 18.00 14.86
N GLU A 15 16.87 17.75 13.59
CA GLU A 15 15.89 17.92 12.53
C GLU A 15 16.03 16.84 11.47
N TRP A 16 14.95 16.59 10.75
CA TRP A 16 14.94 15.70 9.60
C TRP A 16 14.15 16.34 8.46
N VAL A 17 14.77 16.41 7.30
CA VAL A 17 14.11 16.75 6.04
C VAL A 17 14.04 15.47 5.23
N GLU A 18 12.83 15.03 4.90
CA GLU A 18 12.58 13.77 4.20
C GLU A 18 13.30 13.77 2.83
N PRO A 19 14.33 12.91 2.65
CA PRO A 19 15.12 12.91 1.41
C PRO A 19 14.50 12.03 0.31
N ASP A 20 13.65 11.07 0.68
CA ASP A 20 13.00 10.12 -0.22
C ASP A 20 11.51 10.08 0.11
N PRO A 21 10.62 10.32 -0.87
CA PRO A 21 9.17 10.30 -0.66
C PRO A 21 8.60 8.94 -0.23
N ASN A 22 9.37 7.86 -0.28
CA ASN A 22 8.94 6.53 0.13
C ASN A 22 9.26 6.23 1.60
N LEU A 23 9.95 7.13 2.31
CA LEU A 23 10.33 6.91 3.70
C LEU A 23 9.15 7.07 4.65
N LEU A 24 8.87 6.01 5.40
CA LEU A 24 7.91 6.01 6.50
C LEU A 24 8.55 6.44 7.81
N MET A 25 9.76 5.94 8.09
CA MET A 25 10.46 6.15 9.35
C MET A 25 11.96 6.33 9.12
N TRP A 26 12.56 7.22 9.90
CA TRP A 26 14.00 7.39 9.98
C TRP A 26 14.45 7.61 11.42
N LYS A 27 15.49 6.88 11.82
CA LYS A 27 16.15 7.04 13.12
C LYS A 27 17.24 8.09 13.02
N VAL A 28 17.25 9.05 13.94
CA VAL A 28 18.34 10.02 14.06
C VAL A 28 19.65 9.27 14.38
N PRO A 29 20.72 9.46 13.59
CA PRO A 29 22.01 8.83 13.85
C PRO A 29 22.67 9.51 15.04
N ASP A 30 22.75 8.78 16.14
CA ASP A 30 23.49 9.18 17.33
C ASP A 30 24.32 8.00 17.81
N GLN A 31 25.65 8.17 17.85
CA GLN A 31 26.58 7.13 18.22
C GLN A 31 26.55 6.84 19.73
N ASP A 32 26.41 7.90 20.54
CA ASP A 32 26.43 7.80 22.01
C ASP A 32 25.02 7.82 22.61
N LYS A 33 24.01 8.16 21.78
CA LYS A 33 22.59 8.33 22.15
C LYS A 33 22.36 9.44 23.17
N GLU A 34 23.32 10.34 23.33
CA GLU A 34 23.32 11.38 24.36
C GLU A 34 22.78 12.69 23.80
N ILE A 35 21.49 12.94 24.03
CA ILE A 35 20.87 14.20 23.65
C ILE A 35 21.14 15.24 24.72
N LYS A 36 21.68 16.41 24.32
CA LYS A 36 21.95 17.50 25.26
C LYS A 36 20.67 18.07 25.83
N ASN A 37 20.68 18.37 27.14
CA ASN A 37 19.58 19.07 27.78
C ASN A 37 19.42 20.47 27.16
N GLY A 38 18.20 20.81 26.73
CA GLY A 38 17.91 22.04 26.00
C GLY A 38 18.09 21.93 24.47
N ALA A 39 18.36 20.74 23.93
CA ALA A 39 18.34 20.51 22.49
C ALA A 39 16.99 20.90 21.87
N LYS A 40 17.01 21.42 20.64
CA LYS A 40 15.80 21.74 19.88
C LYS A 40 15.47 20.61 18.92
N LEU A 41 14.27 20.07 19.04
CA LEU A 41 13.68 19.13 18.10
C LEU A 41 12.79 19.90 17.13
N ILE A 42 13.14 19.94 15.85
CA ILE A 42 12.34 20.55 14.80
C ILE A 42 11.61 19.45 14.05
N VAL A 43 10.28 19.52 14.04
CA VAL A 43 9.38 18.58 13.36
C VAL A 43 8.61 19.33 12.29
N ARG A 44 8.66 18.88 11.04
CA ARG A 44 7.97 19.54 9.92
C ARG A 44 6.48 19.17 9.89
N GLU A 45 5.67 19.91 9.13
CA GLU A 45 4.21 19.74 9.08
C GLU A 45 3.75 18.34 8.69
N SER A 46 4.48 17.68 7.79
CA SER A 46 4.19 16.32 7.33
C SER A 46 4.87 15.23 8.16
N GLN A 47 5.31 15.55 9.38
CA GLN A 47 6.11 14.67 10.20
C GLN A 47 5.59 14.60 11.63
N THR A 48 6.04 13.56 12.33
CA THR A 48 5.91 13.43 13.78
C THR A 48 7.16 12.74 14.30
N ALA A 49 7.65 13.13 15.47
CA ALA A 49 8.82 12.53 16.08
C ALA A 49 8.43 11.71 17.31
N LEU A 50 8.90 10.47 17.38
CA LEU A 50 8.83 9.62 18.56
C LEU A 50 10.14 9.71 19.32
N PHE A 51 10.03 9.94 20.61
CA PHE A 51 11.16 9.95 21.51
C PHE A 51 11.10 8.71 22.42
N LEU A 52 12.14 7.89 22.37
CA LEU A 52 12.29 6.73 23.25
C LEU A 52 13.33 7.04 24.33
N ASN A 53 12.97 6.78 25.58
CA ASN A 53 13.90 6.81 26.69
C ASN A 53 14.09 5.40 27.24
N GLU A 54 15.34 4.93 27.31
CA GLU A 54 15.68 3.62 27.89
C GLU A 54 14.83 2.45 27.33
N GLY A 55 14.45 2.53 26.05
CA GLY A 55 13.66 1.51 25.37
C GLY A 55 12.13 1.65 25.51
N VAL A 56 11.64 2.70 26.17
CA VAL A 56 10.20 2.98 26.33
C VAL A 56 9.82 4.26 25.58
N ALA A 57 8.69 4.24 24.88
CA ALA A 57 8.11 5.43 24.27
C ALA A 57 7.81 6.48 25.34
N ALA A 58 8.58 7.58 25.32
CA ALA A 58 8.50 8.62 26.33
C ALA A 58 7.52 9.73 25.91
N ASP A 59 7.57 10.13 24.65
CA ASP A 59 6.69 11.17 24.11
C ASP A 59 6.59 11.14 22.57
N VAL A 60 5.53 11.76 22.04
CA VAL A 60 5.27 11.93 20.61
C VAL A 60 5.11 13.41 20.30
N PHE A 61 6.03 13.95 19.50
CA PHE A 61 6.08 15.37 19.16
C PHE A 61 5.47 15.64 17.79
N PRO A 62 4.35 16.41 17.71
CA PRO A 62 3.76 16.82 16.44
C PRO A 62 4.63 17.89 15.75
N ALA A 63 4.18 18.36 14.58
CA ALA A 63 4.83 19.46 13.87
C ALA A 63 5.07 20.70 14.75
N GLY A 64 6.24 21.31 14.62
CA GLY A 64 6.67 22.47 15.40
C GLY A 64 8.10 22.35 15.92
N THR A 65 8.52 23.36 16.69
CA THR A 65 9.81 23.38 17.37
C THR A 65 9.60 23.08 18.84
N HIS A 66 10.25 22.04 19.34
CA HIS A 66 10.14 21.57 20.72
C HIS A 66 11.49 21.65 21.42
N GLU A 67 11.50 22.07 22.68
CA GLU A 67 12.71 22.05 23.51
C GLU A 67 12.74 20.76 24.34
N LEU A 68 13.77 19.94 24.08
CA LEU A 68 14.01 18.69 24.78
C LEU A 68 14.71 18.98 26.10
N SER A 69 13.92 19.01 27.17
CA SER A 69 14.45 19.11 28.53
C SER A 69 13.84 18.05 29.43
N THR A 70 14.60 17.61 30.43
CA THR A 70 14.14 16.65 31.45
C THR A 70 12.91 17.16 32.21
N LYS A 71 12.62 18.47 32.17
CA LYS A 71 11.44 19.09 32.78
C LYS A 71 10.18 18.95 31.93
N ASN A 72 10.31 18.92 30.61
CA ASN A 72 9.17 18.98 29.70
C ASN A 72 8.68 17.60 29.27
N ILE A 73 9.52 16.56 29.38
CA ILE A 73 9.14 15.19 29.02
C ILE A 73 8.62 14.45 30.28
N PRO A 74 7.34 14.04 30.35
CA PRO A 74 6.72 13.49 31.56
C PRO A 74 7.40 12.22 32.10
N ILE A 75 7.81 11.30 31.21
CA ILE A 75 8.46 10.05 31.61
C ILE A 75 9.88 10.32 32.13
N LEU A 76 10.63 11.24 31.52
CA LEU A 76 11.93 11.69 32.05
C LEU A 76 11.77 12.43 33.39
N SER A 77 10.70 13.21 33.55
CA SER A 77 10.39 13.89 34.81
C SER A 77 10.05 12.93 35.95
N LYS A 78 9.45 11.76 35.66
CA LYS A 78 9.18 10.72 36.68
C LYS A 78 10.44 9.98 37.11
N LEU A 79 11.46 9.92 36.26
CA LEU A 79 12.77 9.36 36.57
C LEU A 79 13.69 10.31 37.36
N LYS A 80 13.22 11.54 37.67
CA LYS A 80 13.91 12.55 38.53
C LYS A 80 14.20 12.11 39.98
N GLY A 81 14.05 10.82 40.31
CA GLY A 81 14.40 10.27 41.62
C GLY A 81 15.92 10.17 41.89
N TRP A 82 16.79 10.35 40.90
CA TRP A 82 18.23 10.14 41.07
C TRP A 82 18.98 11.38 41.57
N LYS A 83 18.65 11.84 42.79
CA LYS A 83 19.41 12.69 43.75
C LYS A 83 20.27 13.90 43.33
N TYR A 84 20.49 14.22 42.06
CA TYR A 84 21.31 15.34 41.62
C TYR A 84 20.67 15.95 40.37
N GLY A 85 20.34 17.25 40.42
CA GLY A 85 19.70 17.98 39.33
C GLY A 85 20.61 18.06 38.10
N PHE A 86 20.47 17.10 37.20
CA PHE A 86 21.34 16.99 36.03
C PHE A 86 20.93 17.96 34.92
N GLU A 87 21.85 18.87 34.58
CA GLU A 87 22.01 19.42 33.22
C GLU A 87 22.84 18.48 32.32
N SER A 88 22.90 17.19 32.65
CA SER A 88 23.64 16.18 31.87
C SER A 88 22.80 15.70 30.68
N PRO A 89 23.46 15.36 29.56
CA PRO A 89 22.83 14.61 28.48
C PRO A 89 22.11 13.38 29.00
N PHE A 90 21.03 13.00 28.32
CA PHE A 90 20.24 11.80 28.63
C PHE A 90 20.26 10.84 27.45
N LYS A 91 20.13 9.53 27.74
CA LYS A 91 20.15 8.49 26.72
C LYS A 91 18.79 8.31 26.06
N ALA A 92 18.69 8.65 24.78
CA ALA A 92 17.44 8.55 24.05
C ALA A 92 17.64 8.17 22.58
N ASP A 93 16.63 7.54 22.02
CA ASP A 93 16.53 7.34 20.57
C ASP A 93 15.41 8.25 20.04
N VAL A 94 15.70 8.98 18.95
CA VAL A 94 14.72 9.82 18.25
C VAL A 94 14.42 9.22 16.88
N TYR A 95 13.13 9.05 16.60
CA TYR A 95 12.64 8.55 15.33
C TYR A 95 11.70 9.58 14.71
N TYR A 96 11.91 9.92 13.45
CA TYR A 96 10.96 10.70 12.67
C TYR A 96 10.08 9.77 11.84
N PHE A 97 8.81 10.13 11.72
CA PHE A 97 7.82 9.45 10.91
C PHE A 97 7.20 10.42 9.92
N SER A 98 7.01 9.99 8.68
CA SER A 98 6.25 10.74 7.70
C SER A 98 4.75 10.48 7.90
N THR A 99 4.00 11.52 8.22
CA THR A 99 2.54 11.45 8.42
C THR A 99 1.77 11.91 7.18
N LYS A 100 2.45 12.18 6.06
CA LYS A 100 1.78 12.47 4.78
C LYS A 100 1.02 11.28 4.24
N GLN A 101 0.19 11.53 3.24
CA GLN A 101 -0.51 10.47 2.52
C GLN A 101 0.46 9.80 1.54
N PHE A 102 0.59 8.47 1.66
CA PHE A 102 1.23 7.60 0.69
C PHE A 102 0.16 7.14 -0.29
N VAL A 103 0.29 7.56 -1.53
CA VAL A 103 -0.75 7.41 -2.56
C VAL A 103 -0.37 6.30 -3.55
N ASN A 104 -1.40 5.70 -4.15
CA ASN A 104 -1.26 4.76 -5.26
C ASN A 104 -0.49 3.47 -4.92
N LEU A 105 -0.55 3.02 -3.65
CA LEU A 105 -0.09 1.69 -3.26
C LEU A 105 -0.96 0.63 -3.92
N LYS A 106 -0.37 -0.47 -4.37
CA LYS A 106 -1.03 -1.48 -5.18
C LYS A 106 -1.45 -2.67 -4.34
N TRP A 107 -2.64 -3.18 -4.66
CA TRP A 107 -3.08 -4.47 -4.16
C TRP A 107 -3.62 -5.31 -5.30
N GLY A 108 -3.62 -6.62 -5.10
CA GLY A 108 -4.24 -7.55 -6.02
C GLY A 108 -4.31 -8.96 -5.44
N THR A 109 -5.14 -9.79 -6.06
CA THR A 109 -5.29 -11.20 -5.67
C THR A 109 -4.12 -12.02 -6.24
N PRO A 110 -3.21 -12.58 -5.41
CA PRO A 110 -2.06 -13.34 -5.91
C PRO A 110 -2.49 -14.65 -6.61
N ALA A 111 -3.60 -15.24 -6.16
CA ALA A 111 -4.27 -16.35 -6.80
C ALA A 111 -5.71 -15.94 -7.18
N PRO A 112 -6.31 -16.54 -8.22
CA PRO A 112 -7.72 -16.30 -8.54
C PRO A 112 -8.63 -16.65 -7.37
N VAL A 113 -9.62 -15.79 -7.14
CA VAL A 113 -10.70 -16.04 -6.20
C VAL A 113 -11.80 -16.79 -6.91
N LEU A 114 -12.25 -17.90 -6.32
CA LEU A 114 -13.43 -18.62 -6.80
C LEU A 114 -14.70 -17.92 -6.33
N MET A 115 -15.63 -17.65 -7.25
CA MET A 115 -16.96 -17.14 -6.91
C MET A 115 -18.05 -17.87 -7.68
N ARG A 116 -19.28 -17.83 -7.13
CA ARG A 116 -20.48 -18.27 -7.84
C ARG A 116 -21.08 -17.08 -8.59
N ASP A 117 -21.11 -17.21 -9.90
CA ASP A 117 -21.76 -16.33 -10.84
C ASP A 117 -23.15 -16.88 -11.21
N PRO A 118 -24.22 -16.06 -11.14
CA PRO A 118 -25.57 -16.48 -11.50
C PRO A 118 -25.75 -16.90 -12.97
N GLN A 119 -24.94 -16.40 -13.89
CA GLN A 119 -25.00 -16.65 -15.34
C GLN A 119 -24.01 -17.75 -15.77
N PHE A 120 -22.81 -17.78 -15.17
CA PHE A 120 -21.69 -18.63 -15.61
C PHE A 120 -21.34 -19.78 -14.65
N GLY A 121 -22.02 -19.89 -13.50
CA GLY A 121 -21.72 -20.94 -12.52
C GLY A 121 -20.48 -20.62 -11.69
N GLN A 122 -19.49 -21.51 -11.60
CA GLN A 122 -18.27 -21.21 -10.85
C GLN A 122 -17.23 -20.55 -11.73
N VAL A 123 -16.78 -19.36 -11.34
CA VAL A 123 -15.80 -18.58 -12.09
C VAL A 123 -14.63 -18.15 -11.22
N ARG A 124 -13.47 -17.92 -11.86
CA ARG A 124 -12.20 -17.55 -11.22
C ARG A 124 -11.88 -16.10 -11.53
N VAL A 125 -12.02 -15.21 -10.55
CA VAL A 125 -11.78 -13.79 -10.75
C VAL A 125 -10.43 -13.40 -10.17
N ARG A 126 -9.63 -12.66 -10.95
CA ARG A 126 -8.50 -11.91 -10.42
C ARG A 126 -8.88 -10.45 -10.34
N ALA A 127 -8.52 -9.78 -9.24
CA ALA A 127 -8.76 -8.37 -9.09
C ALA A 127 -7.50 -7.65 -8.64
N PHE A 128 -7.39 -6.40 -9.05
CA PHE A 128 -6.32 -5.50 -8.64
C PHE A 128 -6.87 -4.09 -8.47
N GLY A 129 -6.14 -3.30 -7.71
CA GLY A 129 -6.52 -1.94 -7.43
C GLY A 129 -5.42 -1.16 -6.75
N SER A 130 -5.81 -0.05 -6.15
CA SER A 130 -4.91 0.77 -5.37
C SER A 130 -5.56 1.30 -4.10
N TYR A 131 -4.73 1.71 -3.17
CA TYR A 131 -5.14 2.31 -1.93
C TYR A 131 -4.14 3.37 -1.50
N ASN A 132 -4.61 4.28 -0.67
CA ASN A 132 -3.80 5.34 -0.09
C ASN A 132 -3.83 5.20 1.43
N VAL A 133 -2.69 5.40 2.07
CA VAL A 133 -2.57 5.28 3.53
C VAL A 133 -1.83 6.46 4.13
N ARG A 134 -1.98 6.67 5.43
CA ARG A 134 -1.06 7.49 6.22
C ARG A 134 -0.93 6.94 7.64
N ILE A 135 0.17 7.26 8.29
CA ILE A 135 0.37 6.96 9.71
C ILE A 135 -0.44 7.98 10.53
N THR A 136 -1.29 7.49 11.44
CA THR A 136 -2.10 8.30 12.35
C THR A 136 -1.75 8.11 13.81
N ASP A 137 -1.24 6.93 14.18
CA ASP A 137 -0.75 6.63 15.52
C ASP A 137 0.70 6.16 15.43
N VAL A 138 1.64 7.08 15.64
CA VAL A 138 3.09 6.82 15.56
C VAL A 138 3.56 5.87 16.65
N ALA A 139 3.01 5.97 17.86
CA ALA A 139 3.43 5.11 18.97
C ALA A 139 3.03 3.66 18.70
N LYS A 140 1.81 3.45 18.21
CA LYS A 140 1.31 2.13 17.81
C LYS A 140 2.06 1.60 16.58
N PHE A 141 2.24 2.43 15.55
CA PHE A 141 2.97 2.04 14.35
C PHE A 141 4.41 1.60 14.66
N PHE A 142 5.10 2.31 15.55
CA PHE A 142 6.41 1.90 16.02
C PHE A 142 6.38 0.57 16.76
N LYS A 143 5.46 0.40 17.70
CA LYS A 143 5.39 -0.78 18.57
C LYS A 143 4.97 -2.05 17.83
N GLU A 144 4.00 -1.95 16.92
CA GLU A 144 3.35 -3.10 16.29
C GLU A 144 3.96 -3.45 14.92
N TYR A 145 4.62 -2.50 14.24
CA TYR A 145 5.16 -2.72 12.89
C TYR A 145 6.61 -2.26 12.71
N ALA A 146 6.90 -0.96 12.89
CA ALA A 146 8.16 -0.38 12.44
C ALA A 146 9.37 -0.82 13.27
N GLY A 147 9.21 -1.02 14.57
CA GLY A 147 10.28 -1.44 15.46
C GLY A 147 11.53 -0.54 15.39
N THR A 148 12.70 -1.11 15.69
CA THR A 148 13.94 -0.34 15.86
C THR A 148 14.78 -0.19 14.58
N TYR A 149 14.21 -0.44 13.39
CA TYR A 149 14.96 -0.28 12.14
C TYR A 149 15.49 1.16 11.99
N PRO A 150 16.72 1.37 11.49
CA PRO A 150 17.23 2.72 11.28
C PRO A 150 16.44 3.51 10.23
N MET A 151 15.83 2.80 9.28
CA MET A 151 15.09 3.36 8.17
C MET A 151 14.03 2.34 7.74
N LEU A 152 12.84 2.83 7.38
CA LEU A 152 11.75 2.00 6.87
C LEU A 152 11.05 2.70 5.72
N THR A 153 10.79 1.96 4.64
CA THR A 153 10.09 2.47 3.46
C THR A 153 8.66 1.94 3.40
N VAL A 154 7.85 2.53 2.53
CA VAL A 154 6.47 2.10 2.31
C VAL A 154 6.37 0.76 1.60
N PHE A 155 7.41 0.29 0.91
CA PHE A 155 7.36 -0.93 0.10
C PHE A 155 7.17 -2.20 0.95
N GLU A 156 7.83 -2.28 2.11
CA GLU A 156 7.62 -3.40 3.04
C GLU A 156 6.19 -3.41 3.57
N LEU A 157 5.66 -2.23 3.88
CA LEU A 157 4.30 -2.07 4.41
C LEU A 157 3.26 -2.43 3.35
N GLU A 158 3.47 -1.98 2.11
CA GLU A 158 2.62 -2.29 0.97
C GLU A 158 2.46 -3.80 0.78
N ASN A 159 3.57 -4.55 0.80
CA ASN A 159 3.52 -6.01 0.64
C ASN A 159 2.70 -6.69 1.74
N GLN A 160 2.90 -6.32 3.00
CA GLN A 160 2.17 -6.91 4.12
C GLN A 160 0.67 -6.59 4.06
N LEU A 161 0.31 -5.35 3.72
CA LEU A 161 -1.08 -4.93 3.63
C LEU A 161 -1.79 -5.57 2.43
N ARG A 162 -1.10 -5.70 1.28
CA ARG A 162 -1.61 -6.40 0.08
C ARG A 162 -2.08 -7.82 0.41
N ASP A 163 -1.24 -8.57 1.13
CA ASP A 163 -1.51 -9.98 1.41
C ASP A 163 -2.75 -10.17 2.31
N PHE A 164 -3.13 -9.15 3.07
CA PHE A 164 -4.36 -9.11 3.86
C PHE A 164 -5.60 -8.69 3.06
N ILE A 165 -5.46 -7.77 2.10
CA ILE A 165 -6.59 -7.29 1.29
C ILE A 165 -7.21 -8.42 0.45
N ALA A 166 -6.37 -9.26 -0.16
CA ALA A 166 -6.84 -10.27 -1.13
C ALA A 166 -7.85 -11.29 -0.56
N PRO A 167 -7.64 -11.89 0.63
CA PRO A 167 -8.64 -12.74 1.28
C PRO A 167 -9.96 -12.02 1.56
N LYS A 168 -9.91 -10.77 2.04
CA LYS A 168 -11.10 -9.96 2.36
C LYS A 168 -11.91 -9.61 1.12
N PHE A 169 -11.22 -9.32 0.01
CA PHE A 169 -11.85 -9.16 -1.29
C PHE A 169 -12.63 -10.43 -1.69
N GLY A 170 -12.02 -11.61 -1.53
CA GLY A 170 -12.68 -12.87 -1.91
C GLY A 170 -13.89 -13.22 -1.06
N GLU A 171 -13.87 -12.90 0.23
CA GLU A 171 -15.01 -13.03 1.14
C GLU A 171 -16.20 -12.16 0.67
N VAL A 172 -15.94 -10.90 0.31
CA VAL A 172 -16.98 -9.98 -0.21
C VAL A 172 -17.56 -10.48 -1.52
N LEU A 173 -16.72 -10.90 -2.46
CA LEU A 173 -17.19 -11.43 -3.75
C LEU A 173 -18.10 -12.64 -3.59
N SER A 174 -17.73 -13.57 -2.70
CA SER A 174 -18.50 -14.79 -2.46
C SER A 174 -19.88 -14.51 -1.87
N ASN A 175 -20.01 -13.45 -1.06
CA ASN A 175 -21.25 -13.07 -0.39
C ASN A 175 -22.12 -12.10 -1.21
N ALA A 176 -21.54 -11.39 -2.19
CA ALA A 176 -22.25 -10.35 -2.93
C ALA A 176 -23.30 -10.91 -3.91
N GLY A 177 -23.15 -12.16 -4.37
CA GLY A 177 -24.07 -12.78 -5.33
C GLY A 177 -24.14 -12.06 -6.69
N LEU A 178 -23.10 -11.30 -7.03
CA LEU A 178 -23.01 -10.52 -8.26
C LEU A 178 -22.51 -11.38 -9.43
N SER A 179 -22.97 -11.09 -10.64
CA SER A 179 -22.30 -11.62 -11.83
C SER A 179 -20.96 -10.91 -12.06
N VAL A 180 -20.02 -11.53 -12.76
CA VAL A 180 -18.72 -10.92 -13.06
C VAL A 180 -18.86 -9.70 -13.96
N LEU A 181 -19.91 -9.64 -14.79
CA LEU A 181 -20.25 -8.41 -15.50
C LEU A 181 -20.65 -7.28 -14.56
N ASP A 182 -21.50 -7.57 -13.57
CA ASP A 182 -21.93 -6.56 -12.59
C ASP A 182 -20.76 -6.10 -11.74
N LEU A 183 -19.78 -6.99 -11.46
CA LEU A 183 -18.52 -6.59 -10.86
C LEU A 183 -17.85 -5.55 -11.75
N ALA A 184 -17.55 -5.88 -13.01
CA ALA A 184 -16.87 -4.96 -13.94
C ALA A 184 -17.57 -3.59 -14.06
N GLY A 185 -18.91 -3.57 -14.02
CA GLY A 185 -19.71 -2.34 -14.06
C GLY A 185 -19.82 -1.57 -12.74
N ASN A 186 -19.48 -2.18 -11.59
CA ASN A 186 -19.74 -1.61 -10.26
C ASN A 186 -18.53 -1.67 -9.29
N MET A 187 -17.35 -1.33 -9.81
CA MET A 187 -16.09 -1.29 -9.04
C MET A 187 -16.13 -0.32 -7.85
N THR A 188 -16.85 0.80 -7.98
CA THR A 188 -16.98 1.80 -6.90
C THR A 188 -17.71 1.23 -5.70
N ALA A 189 -18.88 0.60 -5.88
CA ALA A 189 -19.63 0.02 -4.77
C ALA A 189 -18.88 -1.15 -4.11
N LEU A 190 -18.10 -1.92 -4.88
CA LEU A 190 -17.22 -2.94 -4.30
C LEU A 190 -16.13 -2.31 -3.43
N SER A 191 -15.52 -1.23 -3.89
CA SER A 191 -14.51 -0.50 -3.11
C SER A 191 -15.08 -0.01 -1.77
N GLU A 192 -16.30 0.54 -1.79
CA GLU A 192 -17.01 1.01 -0.59
C GLU A 192 -17.38 -0.13 0.38
N LYS A 193 -17.70 -1.33 -0.13
CA LYS A 193 -17.99 -2.50 0.71
C LYS A 193 -16.74 -3.11 1.34
N ILE A 194 -15.60 -3.08 0.65
CA ILE A 194 -14.38 -3.74 1.09
C ILE A 194 -13.60 -2.89 2.09
N ARG A 195 -13.53 -1.57 1.86
CA ARG A 195 -12.82 -0.62 2.72
C ARG A 195 -13.08 -0.84 4.23
N PRO A 196 -14.33 -0.88 4.74
CA PRO A 196 -14.57 -1.04 6.17
C PRO A 196 -14.14 -2.40 6.73
N LEU A 197 -13.95 -3.41 5.88
CA LEU A 197 -13.49 -4.74 6.30
C LEU A 197 -11.97 -4.82 6.45
N ILE A 198 -11.23 -3.95 5.74
CA ILE A 198 -9.77 -3.90 5.82
C ILE A 198 -9.27 -2.85 6.81
N GLU A 199 -10.01 -1.77 7.02
CA GLU A 199 -9.64 -0.67 7.91
C GLU A 199 -9.22 -1.10 9.33
N PRO A 200 -9.91 -2.02 10.03
CA PRO A 200 -9.52 -2.43 11.37
C PRO A 200 -8.10 -3.01 11.45
N TYR A 201 -7.72 -3.84 10.46
CA TYR A 201 -6.39 -4.44 10.42
C TYR A 201 -5.28 -3.40 10.18
N PHE A 202 -5.57 -2.37 9.39
CA PHE A 202 -4.62 -1.29 9.15
C PHE A 202 -4.48 -0.43 10.41
N ALA A 203 -5.60 -0.18 11.10
CA ALA A 203 -5.63 0.55 12.36
C ALA A 203 -4.93 -0.18 13.51
N ASP A 204 -4.80 -1.51 13.46
CA ASP A 204 -3.98 -2.28 14.40
C ASP A 204 -2.50 -1.90 14.30
N PHE A 205 -2.02 -1.54 13.11
CA PHE A 205 -0.68 -0.97 12.91
C PHE A 205 -0.62 0.54 13.08
N GLY A 206 -1.70 1.23 13.44
CA GLY A 206 -1.69 2.71 13.56
C GLY A 206 -1.68 3.44 12.21
N VAL A 207 -2.17 2.77 11.16
CA VAL A 207 -2.27 3.29 9.79
C VAL A 207 -3.75 3.43 9.43
N GLU A 208 -4.12 4.54 8.80
CA GLU A 208 -5.46 4.71 8.23
C GLU A 208 -5.47 4.49 6.72
N VAL A 209 -6.55 3.90 6.21
CA VAL A 209 -6.84 3.85 4.77
C VAL A 209 -7.62 5.10 4.41
N THR A 210 -6.98 6.00 3.67
CA THR A 210 -7.62 7.26 3.24
C THR A 210 -8.47 7.08 2.00
N GLN A 211 -8.07 6.15 1.12
CA GLN A 211 -8.79 5.80 -0.10
C GLN A 211 -8.53 4.34 -0.45
N PHE A 212 -9.53 3.64 -0.97
CA PHE A 212 -9.42 2.29 -1.49
C PHE A 212 -10.18 2.21 -2.82
N MET A 213 -9.58 1.61 -3.83
CA MET A 213 -10.15 1.46 -5.16
C MET A 213 -9.87 0.06 -5.70
N VAL A 214 -10.89 -0.55 -6.27
CA VAL A 214 -10.78 -1.68 -7.20
C VAL A 214 -10.64 -1.09 -8.61
N SER A 215 -9.53 -1.37 -9.30
CA SER A 215 -9.26 -0.78 -10.63
C SER A 215 -9.73 -1.68 -11.76
N SER A 216 -9.60 -3.00 -11.63
CA SER A 216 -10.13 -3.95 -12.59
C SER A 216 -10.26 -5.34 -12.00
N ALA A 217 -11.24 -6.08 -12.51
CA ALA A 217 -11.41 -7.51 -12.33
C ALA A 217 -11.23 -8.18 -13.70
N THR A 218 -10.17 -8.95 -13.87
CA THR A 218 -9.94 -9.70 -15.11
C THR A 218 -10.78 -10.96 -15.09
N LEU A 219 -11.59 -11.13 -16.14
CA LEU A 219 -12.38 -12.32 -16.42
C LEU A 219 -11.45 -13.51 -16.77
N PRO A 220 -11.84 -14.75 -16.44
CA PRO A 220 -11.23 -15.93 -17.07
C PRO A 220 -11.30 -15.84 -18.59
N GLU A 221 -10.31 -16.41 -19.26
CA GLU A 221 -10.26 -16.47 -20.73
C GLU A 221 -11.48 -17.22 -21.28
N GLU A 222 -11.92 -18.30 -20.62
CA GLU A 222 -13.07 -19.10 -21.07
C GLU A 222 -14.38 -18.30 -21.05
N VAL A 223 -14.57 -17.44 -20.05
CA VAL A 223 -15.75 -16.56 -19.94
C VAL A 223 -15.67 -15.45 -20.98
N THR A 224 -14.47 -14.92 -21.23
CA THR A 224 -14.22 -13.87 -22.23
C THR A 224 -14.54 -14.39 -23.64
N GLU A 225 -14.02 -15.57 -24.00
CA GLU A 225 -14.30 -16.21 -25.30
C GLU A 225 -15.79 -16.50 -25.50
N PHE A 226 -16.47 -16.99 -24.46
CA PHE A 226 -17.90 -17.20 -24.51
C PHE A 226 -18.66 -15.88 -24.73
N TYR A 227 -18.28 -14.82 -24.01
CA TYR A 227 -18.87 -13.49 -24.20
C TYR A 227 -18.66 -12.95 -25.61
N ASP A 228 -17.45 -13.05 -26.13
CA ASP A 228 -17.14 -12.58 -27.49
C ASP A 228 -17.96 -13.36 -28.52
N LYS A 229 -18.12 -14.67 -28.33
CA LYS A 229 -18.95 -15.50 -29.20
C LYS A 229 -20.43 -15.09 -29.16
N VAL A 230 -21.00 -14.89 -27.97
CA VAL A 230 -22.41 -14.46 -27.81
C VAL A 230 -22.62 -13.04 -28.34
N THR A 231 -21.68 -12.13 -28.09
CA THR A 231 -21.74 -10.75 -28.58
C THR A 231 -21.64 -10.70 -30.10
N ASN A 232 -20.72 -11.48 -30.69
CA ASN A 232 -20.65 -11.65 -32.13
C ASN A 232 -21.96 -12.22 -32.71
N MET A 233 -22.59 -13.19 -32.05
CA MET A 233 -23.90 -13.71 -32.46
C MET A 233 -25.02 -12.67 -32.35
N ASN A 234 -25.02 -11.81 -31.33
CA ASN A 234 -26.05 -10.77 -31.13
C ASN A 234 -25.86 -9.54 -32.04
N MET A 235 -24.62 -9.15 -32.32
CA MET A 235 -24.30 -8.09 -33.30
C MET A 235 -24.71 -8.51 -34.72
N ILE A 236 -24.64 -9.80 -35.00
CA ILE A 236 -25.15 -10.41 -36.22
C ILE A 236 -26.62 -10.79 -35.95
N GLY A 237 -27.50 -9.79 -35.82
CA GLY A 237 -28.94 -9.98 -35.57
C GLY A 237 -29.71 -10.77 -36.64
N ASP A 238 -28.99 -11.40 -37.58
CA ASP A 238 -29.50 -12.14 -38.72
C ASP A 238 -28.73 -13.47 -38.82
N MET A 239 -29.31 -14.55 -38.27
CA MET A 239 -28.70 -15.88 -38.17
C MET A 239 -28.24 -16.42 -39.55
N GLU A 240 -28.88 -15.97 -40.63
CA GLU A 240 -28.51 -16.31 -42.01
C GLU A 240 -27.14 -15.72 -42.41
N ARG A 241 -26.80 -14.51 -41.92
CA ARG A 241 -25.47 -13.91 -42.12
C ARG A 241 -24.40 -14.62 -41.31
N PHE A 242 -24.71 -15.16 -40.13
CA PHE A 242 -23.74 -15.93 -39.33
C PHE A 242 -23.40 -17.27 -39.99
N GLN A 243 -24.38 -17.98 -40.54
CA GLN A 243 -24.13 -19.19 -41.33
C GLN A 243 -23.27 -18.87 -42.55
N LYS A 244 -23.59 -17.79 -43.29
CA LYS A 244 -22.77 -17.32 -44.42
C LYS A 244 -21.36 -16.89 -44.00
N PHE A 245 -21.21 -16.25 -42.84
CA PHE A 245 -19.91 -15.81 -42.29
C PHE A 245 -19.03 -16.98 -41.86
N ASN A 246 -19.56 -17.94 -41.08
CA ASN A 246 -18.83 -19.15 -40.71
C ASN A 246 -18.46 -19.99 -41.93
N THR A 247 -19.37 -20.08 -42.91
CA THR A 247 -19.09 -20.74 -44.19
C THR A 247 -17.99 -19.99 -44.97
N ALA A 248 -17.97 -18.66 -44.94
CA ALA A 248 -16.93 -17.85 -45.57
C ALA A 248 -15.57 -17.99 -44.88
N ILE A 249 -15.51 -18.06 -43.54
CA ILE A 249 -14.28 -18.36 -42.80
C ILE A 249 -13.79 -19.78 -43.09
N ALA A 250 -14.69 -20.76 -43.11
CA ALA A 250 -14.35 -22.15 -43.44
C ALA A 250 -13.81 -22.27 -44.87
N ILE A 251 -14.46 -21.63 -45.85
CA ILE A 251 -13.99 -21.59 -47.25
C ILE A 251 -12.69 -20.80 -47.40
N GLY A 252 -12.50 -19.73 -46.60
CA GLY A 252 -11.26 -18.95 -46.58
C GLY A 252 -10.07 -19.76 -46.06
N ASN A 253 -10.26 -20.53 -44.98
CA ASN A 253 -9.25 -21.44 -44.44
C ASN A 253 -9.06 -22.69 -45.31
N ASP A 254 -10.11 -23.22 -45.93
CA ASP A 254 -9.98 -24.32 -46.90
C ASP A 254 -9.24 -23.89 -48.16
N ARG A 255 -9.39 -22.63 -48.60
CA ARG A 255 -8.58 -22.09 -49.72
C ARG A 255 -7.09 -21.98 -49.38
N SER A 256 -6.70 -21.74 -48.13
CA SER A 256 -5.28 -21.82 -47.75
C SER A 256 -4.73 -23.26 -47.87
N ASN A 257 -5.49 -24.28 -47.47
CA ASN A 257 -5.07 -25.69 -47.56
C ASN A 257 -5.21 -26.29 -48.98
N ILE A 258 -6.16 -25.80 -49.78
CA ILE A 258 -6.31 -26.20 -51.20
C ILE A 258 -5.24 -25.53 -52.07
N SER A 259 -4.82 -24.30 -51.75
CA SER A 259 -3.71 -23.65 -52.47
C SER A 259 -2.38 -24.36 -52.29
N SER A 260 -2.12 -24.98 -51.12
CA SER A 260 -0.89 -25.77 -50.90
C SER A 260 -0.94 -27.13 -51.59
N GLY A 261 -2.09 -27.81 -51.59
CA GLY A 261 -2.25 -29.11 -52.26
C GLY A 261 -2.24 -29.06 -53.80
N ILE A 262 -2.68 -27.95 -54.39
CA ILE A 262 -2.64 -27.77 -55.86
C ILE A 262 -1.21 -27.41 -56.33
N GLN A 263 -0.40 -26.74 -55.51
CA GLN A 263 0.96 -26.35 -55.86
C GLN A 263 1.94 -27.55 -55.81
N GLU A 264 1.76 -28.50 -54.89
CA GLU A 264 2.53 -29.76 -54.87
C GLU A 264 2.12 -30.75 -55.98
N GLY A 265 0.84 -30.79 -56.34
CA GLY A 265 0.35 -31.64 -57.43
C GLY A 265 0.85 -31.23 -58.83
N MET A 266 1.16 -29.95 -59.03
CA MET A 266 1.72 -29.45 -60.31
C MET A 266 3.25 -29.53 -60.38
N ALA A 267 3.97 -29.61 -59.25
CA ALA A 267 5.43 -29.72 -59.22
C ALA A 267 5.94 -31.15 -59.46
N MET A 268 5.10 -32.17 -59.28
CA MET A 268 5.44 -33.57 -59.57
C MET A 268 5.08 -34.01 -61.00
N GLY A 269 4.56 -33.10 -61.83
CA GLY A 269 4.09 -33.38 -63.19
C GLY A 269 4.80 -32.61 -64.31
N ALA A 270 5.93 -31.95 -64.02
CA ALA A 270 6.76 -31.23 -64.99
C ALA A 270 8.17 -31.82 -65.07
#